data_AF-A0A7S1S3X8-F1
#
_entry.id   AF-A0A7S1S3X8-F1
#
_cell.length_a   1.000
_cell.length_b   1.000
_cell.length_c   1.000
_cell.angle_alpha   90.00
_cell.angle_beta   90.00
_cell.angle_gamma   90.00
#
_symmetry.space_group_name_H-M   'P 1'
#
loop_
_entity.id
_entity.type
_entity.pdbx_description
1 polymer ?
#
loop_
_entity_poly.entity_id
_entity_poly.type
_entity_poly.pdbx_seq_one_letter_code
_entity_poly.pdbx_strand_id
1 'polypeptide(L)'
;RVGVVRGQVVNIAYTRMNTVTETGYFTDFVELPREQAVEQWLSGDEAAMAAAEAEARDLCGRWWTAVEVESAEPLLSVRIDFLVCHPARGAAEVWTCEVGEQGYSSVGWEAFPRVVFPELFVDCLDDVDCQVENCGCREAIAAA
;
A
#
# COMPACT_ATOMS: atom_id res chain seq x y z
N ARG A 1 -0.89 -2.71 -5.97
CA ARG A 1 -1.37 -2.29 -4.63
C ARG A 1 -0.27 -1.54 -3.92
N VAL A 2 -0.56 -0.40 -3.31
CA VAL A 2 0.43 0.44 -2.62
C VAL A 2 0.01 0.64 -1.17
N GLY A 3 0.92 0.34 -0.24
CA GLY A 3 0.77 0.63 1.18
C GLY A 3 1.43 1.95 1.53
N VAL A 4 0.65 2.86 2.12
CA VAL A 4 1.10 4.18 2.57
C VAL A 4 0.96 4.27 4.08
N VAL A 5 2.01 4.70 4.77
CA VAL A 5 2.07 4.87 6.22
C VAL A 5 2.66 6.23 6.52
N ARG A 6 1.96 7.06 7.30
CA ARG A 6 2.36 8.45 7.59
C ARG A 6 2.75 9.24 6.32
N GLY A 7 1.96 9.09 5.26
CA GLY A 7 2.21 9.73 3.96
C GLY A 7 3.35 9.14 3.12
N GLN A 8 4.05 8.12 3.63
CA GLN A 8 5.16 7.48 2.93
C GLN A 8 4.73 6.17 2.28
N VAL A 9 5.09 5.98 1.02
CA VAL A 9 4.93 4.69 0.34
C VAL A 9 5.96 3.71 0.91
N VAL A 10 5.49 2.72 1.66
CA VAL A 10 6.33 1.73 2.35
C VAL A 10 6.24 0.34 1.70
N ASN A 11 5.27 0.11 0.82
CA ASN A 11 5.11 -1.14 0.11
C ASN A 11 4.47 -0.95 -1.26
N ILE A 12 4.95 -1.69 -2.26
CA ILE A 12 4.31 -1.83 -3.56
C ILE A 12 4.23 -3.33 -3.87
N ALA A 13 3.02 -3.87 -3.88
CA ALA A 13 2.75 -5.24 -4.28
C ALA A 13 2.23 -5.27 -5.73
N TYR A 14 2.86 -6.11 -6.55
CA TYR A 14 2.52 -6.31 -7.96
C TYR A 14 1.62 -7.54 -8.06
N THR A 15 0.34 -7.29 -8.28
CA THR A 15 -0.71 -8.28 -8.12
C THR A 15 -1.60 -8.32 -9.35
N ARG A 16 -2.01 -9.51 -9.77
CA ARG A 16 -2.95 -9.72 -10.87
C ARG A 16 -3.93 -10.83 -10.53
N MET A 17 -5.19 -10.66 -10.95
CA MET A 17 -6.14 -11.77 -11.02
C MET A 17 -5.92 -12.50 -12.35
N ASN A 18 -5.52 -13.77 -12.29
CA ASN A 18 -5.12 -14.51 -13.49
C ASN A 18 -6.27 -15.20 -14.21
N THR A 19 -7.34 -15.53 -13.49
CA THR A 19 -8.44 -16.33 -14.04
C THR A 19 -9.74 -15.56 -13.95
N VAL A 20 -10.54 -15.64 -15.02
CA VAL A 20 -11.96 -15.24 -15.02
C VAL A 20 -12.76 -16.51 -15.16
N THR A 21 -13.62 -16.81 -14.18
CA THR A 21 -14.49 -17.97 -14.19
C THR A 21 -15.55 -17.84 -15.29
N GLU A 22 -16.19 -18.96 -15.66
CA GLU A 22 -17.31 -18.97 -16.60
C GLU A 22 -18.47 -18.05 -16.17
N THR A 23 -18.59 -17.81 -14.86
CA THR A 23 -19.59 -16.92 -14.25
C THR A 23 -19.13 -15.47 -14.13
N GLY A 24 -17.94 -15.13 -14.65
CA GLY A 24 -17.41 -13.76 -14.66
C GLY A 24 -16.72 -13.32 -13.37
N TYR A 25 -16.43 -14.23 -12.44
CA TYR A 25 -15.69 -13.91 -11.23
C TYR A 25 -14.19 -14.00 -11.46
N PHE A 26 -13.44 -13.10 -10.85
CA PHE A 26 -11.98 -13.16 -10.85
C PHE A 26 -11.49 -14.13 -9.77
N THR A 27 -10.61 -15.05 -10.14
CA THR A 27 -9.95 -15.99 -9.23
C THR A 27 -8.43 -15.99 -9.47
N ASP A 28 -7.70 -16.69 -8.61
CA ASP A 28 -6.26 -16.88 -8.69
C ASP A 28 -5.50 -15.55 -8.61
N PHE A 29 -5.55 -14.97 -7.40
CA PHE A 29 -4.72 -13.84 -7.05
C PHE A 29 -3.25 -14.26 -7.04
N VAL A 30 -2.46 -13.65 -7.92
CA VAL A 30 -1.02 -13.88 -8.00
C VAL A 30 -0.29 -12.60 -7.67
N GLU A 31 0.64 -12.71 -6.74
CA GLU A 31 1.65 -11.70 -6.45
C GLU A 31 2.99 -12.14 -7.03
N LEU A 32 3.67 -11.23 -7.72
CA LEU A 32 5.01 -11.47 -8.26
C LEU A 32 6.01 -10.45 -7.73
N PRO A 33 7.29 -10.83 -7.60
CA PRO A 33 8.38 -9.86 -7.49
C PRO A 33 8.37 -8.89 -8.68
N ARG A 34 8.77 -7.64 -8.45
CA ARG A 34 8.79 -6.57 -9.47
C ARG A 34 9.39 -7.03 -10.80
N GLU A 35 10.57 -7.63 -10.78
CA GLU A 35 11.28 -8.10 -11.98
C GLU A 35 10.44 -9.10 -12.79
N GLN A 36 9.75 -10.00 -12.12
CA GLN A 36 8.87 -10.98 -12.78
C GLN A 36 7.60 -10.33 -13.31
N ALA A 37 7.04 -9.32 -12.61
CA ALA A 37 5.91 -8.56 -13.10
C ALA A 37 6.27 -7.75 -14.36
N VAL A 38 7.46 -7.14 -14.41
CA VAL A 38 7.97 -6.45 -15.61
C VAL A 38 8.07 -7.41 -16.78
N GLU A 39 8.73 -8.55 -16.58
CA GLU A 39 8.92 -9.54 -17.65
C GLU A 39 7.59 -10.12 -18.13
N GLN A 40 6.75 -10.58 -17.21
CA GLN A 40 5.54 -11.35 -17.55
C GLN A 40 4.34 -10.47 -17.94
N TRP A 41 4.20 -9.28 -17.37
CA TRP A 41 3.00 -8.46 -17.57
C TRP A 41 3.24 -7.22 -18.42
N LEU A 42 4.48 -6.75 -18.52
CA LEU A 42 4.86 -5.58 -19.31
C LEU A 42 5.87 -5.92 -20.43
N SER A 43 6.06 -7.22 -20.73
CA SER A 43 6.97 -7.69 -21.80
C SER A 43 8.41 -7.16 -21.67
N GLY A 44 8.92 -7.09 -20.44
CA GLY A 44 10.27 -6.60 -20.15
C GLY A 44 10.42 -5.08 -20.16
N ASP A 45 9.32 -4.33 -20.22
CA ASP A 45 9.33 -2.86 -20.32
C ASP A 45 9.51 -2.19 -18.95
N GLU A 46 10.76 -2.11 -18.52
CA GLU A 46 11.17 -1.42 -17.29
C GLU A 46 10.75 0.06 -17.26
N ALA A 47 10.73 0.73 -18.42
CA ALA A 47 10.36 2.14 -18.49
C ALA A 47 8.86 2.34 -18.23
N ALA A 48 8.02 1.46 -18.77
CA ALA A 48 6.59 1.46 -18.46
C ALA A 48 6.33 1.17 -16.97
N MET A 49 7.04 0.20 -16.37
CA MET A 49 6.91 -0.07 -14.93
C MET A 49 7.30 1.14 -14.08
N ALA A 50 8.45 1.75 -14.38
CA ALA A 50 8.92 2.93 -13.65
C ALA A 50 7.93 4.11 -13.78
N ALA A 51 7.37 4.33 -14.98
CA ALA A 51 6.33 5.33 -15.20
C ALA A 51 5.07 5.05 -14.38
N ALA A 52 4.60 3.79 -14.35
CA ALA A 52 3.44 3.39 -13.57
C ALA A 52 3.64 3.61 -12.07
N GLU A 53 4.80 3.21 -11.53
CA GLU A 53 5.09 3.40 -10.12
C GLU A 53 5.25 4.89 -9.75
N ALA A 54 5.84 5.70 -10.64
CA ALA A 54 5.98 7.14 -10.40
C ALA A 54 4.60 7.81 -10.31
N GLU A 55 3.71 7.52 -11.25
CA GLU A 55 2.33 8.02 -11.25
C GLU A 55 1.56 7.51 -10.02
N ALA A 56 1.70 6.24 -9.67
CA ALA A 56 1.07 5.67 -8.47
C ALA A 56 1.55 6.38 -7.18
N ARG A 57 2.85 6.69 -7.06
CA ARG A 57 3.39 7.43 -5.90
C ARG A 57 2.84 8.86 -5.84
N ASP A 58 2.73 9.55 -6.97
CA ASP A 58 2.13 10.88 -7.02
C ASP A 58 0.66 10.85 -6.60
N LEU A 59 -0.12 9.90 -7.13
CA LEU A 59 -1.51 9.68 -6.74
C LEU A 59 -1.65 9.32 -5.25
N CYS A 60 -0.75 8.51 -4.70
CA CYS A 60 -0.72 8.22 -3.26
C CYS A 60 -0.59 9.49 -2.42
N GLY A 61 0.28 10.44 -2.81
CA GLY A 61 0.42 11.71 -2.10
C GLY A 61 -0.87 12.54 -2.13
N ARG A 62 -1.54 12.61 -3.29
CA ARG A 62 -2.80 13.33 -3.43
C ARG A 62 -3.94 12.70 -2.61
N TRP A 63 -4.06 11.37 -2.67
CA TRP A 63 -5.05 10.64 -1.90
C TRP A 63 -4.79 10.72 -0.40
N TRP A 64 -3.53 10.66 0.03
CA TRP A 64 -3.16 10.87 1.42
C TRP A 64 -3.69 12.20 1.93
N THR A 65 -3.37 13.30 1.23
CA THR A 65 -3.86 14.64 1.61
C THR A 65 -5.38 14.71 1.60
N ALA A 66 -6.05 14.11 0.61
CA ALA A 66 -7.51 14.14 0.53
C ALA A 66 -8.17 13.39 1.71
N VAL A 67 -7.68 12.20 2.05
CA VAL A 67 -8.22 11.40 3.16
C VAL A 67 -7.89 12.04 4.51
N GLU A 68 -6.68 12.59 4.67
CA GLU A 68 -6.25 13.27 5.89
C GLU A 68 -7.14 14.49 6.21
N VAL A 69 -7.56 15.25 5.19
CA VAL A 69 -8.45 16.41 5.38
C VAL A 69 -9.86 16.00 5.83
N GLU A 70 -10.34 14.84 5.41
CA GLU A 70 -11.67 14.31 5.76
C GLU A 70 -11.66 13.51 7.07
N SER A 71 -10.48 13.17 7.59
CA SER A 71 -10.33 12.35 8.79
C SER A 71 -10.50 13.18 10.07
N ALA A 72 -11.25 12.65 11.03
CA ALA A 72 -11.41 13.28 12.34
C ALA A 72 -10.19 13.08 13.25
N GLU A 73 -9.40 12.04 12.97
CA GLU A 73 -8.19 11.65 13.70
C GLU A 73 -7.03 11.54 12.71
N PRO A 74 -5.77 11.57 13.17
CA PRO A 74 -4.61 11.42 12.29
C PRO A 74 -4.70 10.14 11.45
N LEU A 75 -4.50 10.29 10.14
CA LEU A 75 -4.41 9.15 9.26
C LEU A 75 -3.11 8.40 9.51
N LEU A 76 -3.21 7.12 9.86
CA LEU A 76 -2.05 6.27 10.13
C LEU A 76 -1.56 5.58 8.88
N SER A 77 -2.46 4.86 8.21
CA SER A 77 -2.14 4.11 7.02
C SER A 77 -3.33 4.03 6.06
N VAL A 78 -3.03 3.97 4.76
CA VAL A 78 -4.00 3.65 3.72
C VAL A 78 -3.41 2.64 2.75
N ARG A 79 -4.29 1.83 2.17
CA ARG A 79 -3.93 0.98 1.02
C ARG A 79 -4.65 1.50 -0.20
N ILE A 80 -3.89 1.78 -1.24
CA ILE A 80 -4.42 2.28 -2.51
C ILE A 80 -4.15 1.25 -3.59
N ASP A 81 -5.22 0.81 -4.23
CA ASP A 81 -5.15 -0.10 -5.36
C ASP A 81 -5.18 0.69 -6.67
N PHE A 82 -4.33 0.25 -7.59
CA PHE A 82 -4.22 0.83 -8.92
C PHE A 82 -4.36 -0.25 -9.97
N LEU A 83 -5.09 0.08 -11.04
CA LEU A 83 -5.03 -0.64 -12.29
C LEU A 83 -3.93 -0.01 -13.16
N VAL A 84 -3.09 -0.84 -13.76
CA VAL A 84 -2.02 -0.39 -14.67
C VAL A 84 -2.28 -1.00 -16.04
N CYS A 85 -2.28 -0.17 -17.07
CA CYS A 85 -2.29 -0.58 -18.47
C CYS A 85 -0.97 -0.20 -19.13
N HIS A 86 -0.53 -1.04 -20.07
CA HIS A 86 0.67 -0.86 -20.88
C HIS A 86 0.25 -0.56 -22.33
N PRO A 87 -0.12 0.69 -22.66
CA PRO A 87 -0.65 1.02 -23.98
C PRO A 87 0.42 1.03 -25.07
N ALA A 88 1.68 1.33 -24.71
CA ALA A 88 2.81 1.44 -25.63
C ALA A 88 4.14 1.28 -24.88
N ARG A 89 5.22 1.04 -25.63
CA ARG A 89 6.56 0.91 -25.06
C ARG A 89 6.98 2.18 -24.32
N GLY A 90 7.43 2.04 -23.07
CA GLY A 90 7.84 3.12 -22.18
C GLY A 90 6.68 3.93 -21.59
N ALA A 91 5.43 3.55 -21.83
CA ALA A 91 4.26 4.27 -21.35
C ALA A 91 3.40 3.38 -20.45
N ALA A 92 2.79 3.99 -19.43
CA ALA A 92 1.80 3.34 -18.58
C ALA A 92 0.63 4.28 -18.33
N GLU A 93 -0.56 3.71 -18.26
CA GLU A 93 -1.76 4.40 -17.76
C GLU A 93 -2.12 3.80 -16.40
N VAL A 94 -2.38 4.67 -15.43
CA VAL A 94 -2.64 4.29 -14.04
C VAL A 94 -3.99 4.85 -13.61
N TRP A 95 -4.86 3.99 -13.13
CA TRP A 95 -6.17 4.38 -12.56
C TRP A 95 -6.24 3.98 -11.11
N THR A 96 -6.69 4.91 -10.26
CA THR A 96 -7.06 4.56 -8.89
C THR A 96 -8.29 3.67 -8.90
N CYS A 97 -8.24 2.59 -8.13
CA CYS A 97 -9.35 1.68 -7.90
C CYS A 97 -9.89 1.88 -6.48
N GLU A 98 -9.38 1.12 -5.51
CA GLU A 98 -9.81 1.18 -4.11
C GLU A 98 -8.88 2.07 -3.30
N VAL A 99 -9.44 2.94 -2.46
CA VAL A 99 -8.73 3.62 -1.37
C VAL A 99 -9.27 3.05 -0.06
N GLY A 100 -8.50 2.16 0.55
CA GLY A 100 -8.85 1.48 1.79
C GLY A 100 -8.26 2.18 3.01
N GLU A 101 -9.13 2.58 3.94
CA GLU A 101 -8.79 3.13 5.26
C GLU A 101 -8.35 2.05 6.26
N GLN A 102 -7.81 2.48 7.40
CA GLN A 102 -7.33 1.63 8.50
C GLN A 102 -8.31 0.46 8.79
N GLY A 103 -7.80 -0.77 8.73
CA GLY A 103 -8.62 -2.00 8.75
C GLY A 103 -8.77 -2.67 7.38
N TYR A 104 -8.18 -2.08 6.33
CA TYR A 104 -8.07 -2.70 5.02
C TYR A 104 -7.37 -4.07 5.08
N SER A 105 -7.76 -4.97 4.18
CA SER A 105 -7.04 -6.22 3.99
C SER A 105 -5.64 -5.95 3.42
N SER A 106 -4.61 -6.45 4.09
CA SER A 106 -3.21 -6.27 3.70
C SER A 106 -2.71 -7.32 2.72
N VAL A 107 -3.59 -8.20 2.18
CA VAL A 107 -3.26 -9.40 1.36
C VAL A 107 -1.94 -9.25 0.62
N GLY A 108 -1.00 -10.14 0.91
CA GLY A 108 0.32 -10.19 0.28
C GLY A 108 1.43 -9.42 1.01
N TRP A 109 1.08 -8.45 1.85
CA TRP A 109 2.07 -7.65 2.57
C TRP A 109 2.46 -8.26 3.92
N GLU A 110 3.35 -9.25 3.91
CA GLU A 110 3.79 -9.96 5.13
C GLU A 110 4.40 -9.03 6.20
N ALA A 111 5.07 -7.96 5.78
CA ALA A 111 5.66 -6.98 6.69
C ALA A 111 4.63 -6.02 7.31
N PHE A 112 3.37 -6.02 6.85
CA PHE A 112 2.34 -5.08 7.27
C PHE A 112 2.21 -4.94 8.79
N PRO A 113 2.07 -6.02 9.60
CA PRO A 113 1.90 -5.86 11.04
C PRO A 113 3.10 -5.18 11.71
N ARG A 114 4.32 -5.43 11.20
CA ARG A 114 5.55 -4.84 11.74
C ARG A 114 5.76 -3.39 11.33
N VAL A 115 5.14 -2.94 10.24
CA VAL A 115 5.27 -1.57 9.73
C VAL A 115 4.13 -0.68 10.22
N VAL A 116 2.91 -1.20 10.32
CA VAL A 116 1.71 -0.39 10.62
C VAL A 116 1.32 -0.42 12.09
N PHE A 117 1.46 -1.55 12.79
CA PHE A 117 1.00 -1.61 14.18
C PHE A 117 1.83 -0.77 15.16
N PRO A 118 3.17 -0.63 15.02
CA PRO A 118 3.91 0.30 15.86
C PRO A 118 3.36 1.72 15.78
N GLU A 119 3.04 2.22 14.57
CA GLU A 119 2.44 3.54 14.37
C GLU A 119 1.07 3.67 15.07
N LEU A 120 0.25 2.62 15.03
CA LEU A 120 -1.02 2.58 15.75
C LEU A 120 -0.80 2.65 17.27
N PHE A 121 0.19 1.93 17.81
CA PHE A 121 0.50 1.99 19.23
C PHE A 121 1.00 3.36 19.65
N VAL A 122 1.82 4.02 18.83
CA VAL A 122 2.30 5.38 19.09
C VAL A 122 1.11 6.33 19.19
N ASP A 123 0.20 6.34 18.21
CA ASP A 123 -0.98 7.23 18.24
C ASP A 123 -1.93 6.90 19.39
N CYS A 124 -2.18 5.62 19.67
CA CYS A 124 -3.10 5.24 20.75
C CYS A 124 -2.55 5.46 22.17
N LEU A 125 -1.25 5.73 22.30
CA LEU A 125 -0.55 5.83 23.59
C LEU A 125 0.25 7.13 23.72
N ASP A 126 0.08 8.08 22.80
CA ASP A 126 0.85 9.33 22.77
C ASP A 126 0.62 10.20 24.02
N ASP A 127 -0.56 10.08 24.63
CA ASP A 127 -0.99 10.75 25.85
C ASP A 127 -0.77 9.91 27.13
N VAL A 128 -0.25 8.69 27.00
CA VAL A 128 -0.08 7.76 28.12
C VAL A 128 1.31 7.89 28.74
N ASP A 129 1.38 8.51 29.91
CA ASP A 129 2.58 8.50 30.77
C ASP A 129 2.71 7.17 31.54
N CYS A 130 3.18 6.13 30.84
CA CYS A 130 3.32 4.81 31.45
C CYS A 130 4.51 4.74 32.44
N GLN A 131 4.18 4.57 33.72
CA GLN A 131 5.16 4.42 34.80
C GLN A 131 5.58 2.96 35.08
N VAL A 132 5.05 1.98 34.33
CA VAL A 132 5.34 0.56 34.53
C VAL A 132 6.70 0.20 33.93
N GLU A 133 7.56 -0.41 34.75
CA GLU A 133 8.86 -0.89 34.34
C GLU A 133 8.73 -2.07 33.35
N ASN A 134 9.45 -2.02 32.22
CA ASN A 134 9.39 -3.01 31.13
C ASN A 134 8.02 -3.19 30.45
N CYS A 135 7.19 -2.13 30.40
CA CYS A 135 5.97 -2.16 29.58
C CYS A 135 6.29 -2.08 28.08
N GLY A 136 5.76 -3.01 27.28
CA GLY A 136 5.90 -3.00 25.81
C GLY A 136 5.35 -1.72 25.15
N CYS A 137 4.45 -0.99 25.81
CA CYS A 137 4.01 0.33 25.39
C CYS A 137 5.14 1.35 25.28
N ARG A 138 6.07 1.36 26.26
CA ARG A 138 7.23 2.27 26.27
C ARG A 138 8.25 1.86 25.22
N GLU A 139 8.42 0.56 25.00
CA GLU A 139 9.28 0.04 23.93
C GLU A 139 8.75 0.42 22.55
N ALA A 140 7.43 0.36 22.34
CA ALA A 140 6.79 0.76 21.09
C ALA A 140 6.96 2.26 20.81
N ILE A 141 6.78 3.12 21.81
CA ILE A 141 6.97 4.58 21.67
C ILE A 141 8.45 4.93 21.44
N ALA A 142 9.39 4.26 22.13
CA ALA A 142 10.81 4.56 22.01
C ALA A 142 11.45 4.09 20.70
N ALA A 143 10.80 3.19 19.96
CA ALA A 143 11.28 2.63 18.70
C ALA A 143 10.74 3.35 17.45
N ALA A 144 9.78 4.26 17.62
CA ALA A 144 9.23 5.11 16.58
C ALA A 144 10.06 6.41 16.44
#